data_AF-A0AAW1P8U4-F1
#
_entry.id   AF-A0AAW1P8U4-F1
#
_cell.length_a   1.000
_cell.length_b   1.000
_cell.length_c   1.000
_cell.angle_alpha   90.00
_cell.angle_beta   90.00
_cell.angle_gamma   90.00
#
_symmetry.space_group_name_H-M   'P 1'
#
loop_
_entity.id
_entity.type
_entity.pdbx_description
1 polymer ?
#
loop_
_entity_poly.entity_id
_entity_poly.type
_entity_poly.pdbx_seq_one_letter_code
_entity_poly.pdbx_strand_id
1 'polypeptide(L)'
;MTFLEPDKLREDGLDGTYYEIWEREPASQGPTWGFRLKSVGEQRTGFLVGAGDFFLFAGGRAVELPARPTLADCLVASKADHQQQLSLLHFELSLGWISGAAKPWTIQLSTLPGRAGNVLLDAACKPADLQQVSRDPIEMAGISWLVCPSLC
;
A
#
# COMPACT_ATOMS: atom_id res chain seq x y z
N MET A 1 19.17 -11.29 7.05
CA MET A 1 19.23 -9.81 7.15
C MET A 1 20.32 -9.42 8.14
N THR A 2 21.21 -8.52 7.74
CA THR A 2 22.37 -8.06 8.53
C THR A 2 22.59 -6.57 8.32
N PHE A 3 22.71 -5.79 9.39
CA PHE A 3 23.05 -4.37 9.29
C PHE A 3 24.54 -4.23 8.91
N LEU A 4 24.81 -3.45 7.86
CA LEU A 4 26.16 -3.06 7.45
C LEU A 4 26.56 -1.75 8.13
N GLU A 5 25.59 -0.84 8.30
CA GLU A 5 25.70 0.46 8.96
C GLU A 5 24.35 0.78 9.64
N PRO A 6 24.25 1.81 10.51
CA PRO A 6 23.00 2.14 11.20
C PRO A 6 21.79 2.35 10.27
N ASP A 7 22.04 2.88 9.07
CA ASP A 7 21.03 3.19 8.06
C ASP A 7 21.13 2.30 6.81
N LYS A 8 21.89 1.19 6.89
CA LYS A 8 22.13 0.30 5.75
C LYS A 8 22.01 -1.17 6.15
N LEU A 9 21.04 -1.85 5.57
CA LEU A 9 20.74 -3.26 5.80
C LEU A 9 21.00 -4.07 4.52
N ARG A 10 21.64 -5.24 4.67
CA ARG A 10 21.70 -6.26 3.63
C ARG A 10 20.69 -7.36 3.93
N GLU A 11 19.91 -7.73 2.93
CA GLU A 11 19.07 -8.91 2.93
C GLU A 11 19.60 -9.89 1.87
N ASP A 12 19.81 -11.15 2.25
CA ASP A 12 20.17 -12.19 1.30
C ASP A 12 18.89 -12.85 0.78
N GLY A 13 18.82 -13.05 -0.54
CA GLY A 13 17.73 -13.78 -1.18
C GLY A 13 17.61 -15.20 -0.62
N LEU A 14 16.39 -15.74 -0.66
CA LEU A 14 16.08 -17.05 -0.05
C LEU A 14 16.93 -18.21 -0.61
N ASP A 15 17.36 -18.11 -1.86
CA ASP A 15 18.22 -19.09 -2.53
C ASP A 15 19.71 -18.73 -2.50
N GLY A 16 20.08 -17.60 -1.86
CA GLY A 16 21.44 -17.09 -1.75
C GLY A 16 22.04 -16.57 -3.06
N THR A 17 21.26 -16.47 -4.14
CA THR A 17 21.78 -16.07 -5.47
C THR A 17 21.89 -14.57 -5.65
N TYR A 18 21.18 -13.79 -4.83
CA TYR A 18 21.20 -12.35 -4.84
C TYR A 18 21.14 -11.80 -3.41
N TYR A 19 21.41 -10.50 -3.29
CA TYR A 19 21.16 -9.75 -2.07
C TYR A 19 20.57 -8.39 -2.43
N GLU A 20 19.80 -7.85 -1.50
CA GLU A 20 19.23 -6.51 -1.56
C GLU A 20 19.94 -5.64 -0.53
N ILE A 21 20.21 -4.39 -0.92
CA ILE A 21 20.76 -3.37 -0.03
C ILE A 21 19.66 -2.34 0.19
N TRP A 22 19.22 -2.26 1.44
CA TRP A 22 18.21 -1.34 1.89
C TRP A 22 18.90 -0.19 2.63
N GLU A 23 18.77 1.02 2.09
CA GLU A 23 19.26 2.24 2.72
C GLU A 23 18.08 3.05 3.25
N ARG A 24 18.21 3.61 4.45
CA ARG A 24 17.18 4.47 5.01
C ARG A 24 17.11 5.75 4.19
N GLU A 25 15.93 6.05 3.68
CA GLU A 25 15.63 7.34 3.08
C GLU A 25 15.61 8.43 4.17
N PRO A 26 16.43 9.50 4.10
CA PRO A 26 16.48 10.54 5.11
C PRO A 26 15.12 11.15 5.45
N ALA A 27 14.24 11.38 4.46
CA ALA A 27 12.91 11.94 4.70
C ALA A 27 11.90 10.95 5.33
N SER A 28 12.28 9.68 5.51
CA SER A 28 11.50 8.70 6.28
C SER A 28 11.68 8.84 7.80
N GLN A 29 12.63 9.67 8.25
CA GLN A 29 12.85 9.93 9.67
C GLN A 29 11.66 10.69 10.27
N GLY A 30 11.18 10.24 11.43
CA GLY A 30 10.06 10.85 12.13
C GLY A 30 9.04 9.83 12.63
N PRO A 31 7.79 10.28 12.90
CA PRO A 31 6.73 9.39 13.34
C PRO A 31 6.46 8.27 12.34
N THR A 32 6.18 7.08 12.86
CA THR A 32 5.69 5.95 12.08
C THR A 32 4.31 5.56 12.56
N TRP A 33 3.47 5.12 11.63
CA TRP A 33 2.10 4.73 11.93
C TRP A 33 1.56 3.79 10.84
N GLY A 34 0.49 3.08 11.16
CA GLY A 34 -0.15 2.16 10.24
C GLY A 34 -1.63 1.96 10.54
N PHE A 35 -2.42 1.89 9.48
CA PHE A 35 -3.85 1.64 9.51
C PHE A 35 -4.20 0.45 8.66
N ARG A 36 -5.06 -0.42 9.19
CA ARG A 36 -5.77 -1.41 8.38
C ARG A 36 -7.05 -0.77 7.85
N LEU A 37 -7.32 -1.03 6.58
CA LEU A 37 -8.48 -0.52 5.86
C LEU A 37 -9.38 -1.67 5.45
N LYS A 38 -10.69 -1.43 5.47
CA LYS A 38 -11.70 -2.33 4.88
C LYS A 38 -12.53 -1.53 3.89
N SER A 39 -12.66 -2.02 2.67
CA SER A 39 -13.48 -1.32 1.68
C SER A 39 -14.95 -1.33 2.09
N VAL A 40 -15.66 -0.26 1.78
CA VAL A 40 -17.12 -0.19 1.86
C VAL A 40 -17.71 -0.75 0.57
N GLY A 41 -18.71 -1.63 0.67
CA GLY A 41 -19.38 -2.23 -0.48
C GLY A 41 -18.60 -3.35 -1.17
N GLU A 42 -17.28 -3.40 -1.00
CA GLU A 42 -16.43 -4.47 -1.52
C GLU A 42 -15.80 -5.30 -0.39
N GLN A 43 -15.29 -6.49 -0.71
CA GLN A 43 -14.59 -7.37 0.25
C GLN A 43 -13.07 -7.24 0.13
N ARG A 44 -12.56 -6.02 -0.03
CA ARG A 44 -11.13 -5.74 -0.07
C ARG A 44 -10.60 -5.30 1.28
N THR A 45 -9.36 -5.69 1.55
CA THR A 45 -8.57 -5.13 2.64
C THR A 45 -7.47 -4.25 2.06
N GLY A 46 -7.12 -3.20 2.80
CA GLY A 46 -5.97 -2.37 2.47
C GLY A 46 -5.16 -2.01 3.69
N PHE A 47 -4.04 -1.36 3.45
CA PHE A 47 -3.21 -0.75 4.48
C PHE A 47 -2.80 0.64 4.04
N LEU A 48 -2.71 1.55 4.99
CA LEU A 48 -2.06 2.84 4.82
C LEU A 48 -1.04 2.97 5.94
N VAL A 49 0.23 3.09 5.57
CA VAL A 49 1.33 3.26 6.51
C VAL A 49 2.08 4.54 6.20
N GLY A 50 2.73 5.11 7.21
CA GLY A 50 3.55 6.29 7.05
C GLY A 50 4.84 6.22 7.86
N ALA A 51 5.87 6.90 7.35
CA ALA A 51 7.17 7.05 7.97
C ALA A 51 7.74 8.42 7.59
N GLY A 52 7.91 9.30 8.59
CA GLY A 52 8.32 10.68 8.34
C GLY A 52 7.36 11.37 7.38
N ASP A 53 7.88 11.84 6.26
CA ASP A 53 7.12 12.54 5.22
C ASP A 53 6.55 11.62 4.14
N PHE A 54 6.69 10.29 4.27
CA PHE A 54 6.16 9.33 3.31
C PHE A 54 4.88 8.66 3.78
N PHE A 55 4.02 8.33 2.81
CA PHE A 55 2.98 7.31 2.96
C PHE A 55 3.20 6.16 1.96
N LEU A 56 2.75 4.96 2.32
CA LEU A 56 2.50 3.85 1.40
C LEU A 56 1.05 3.38 1.59
N PHE A 57 0.30 3.41 0.49
CA PHE A 57 -1.03 2.80 0.40
C PHE A 57 -0.92 1.46 -0.31
N ALA A 58 -1.47 0.42 0.30
CA ALA A 58 -1.58 -0.92 -0.25
C ALA A 58 -3.07 -1.32 -0.35
N GLY A 59 -3.62 -1.32 -1.56
CA GLY A 59 -4.98 -1.75 -1.84
C GLY A 59 -5.01 -3.21 -2.31
N GLY A 60 -5.71 -4.07 -1.57
CA GLY A 60 -5.90 -5.48 -1.94
C GLY A 60 -6.72 -5.66 -3.22
N ARG A 61 -6.73 -6.90 -3.73
CA ARG A 61 -7.48 -7.29 -4.92
C ARG A 61 -8.99 -7.24 -4.65
N ALA A 62 -9.77 -6.97 -5.70
CA ALA A 62 -11.24 -7.05 -5.67
C ALA A 62 -11.77 -8.48 -5.50
N VAL A 63 -10.98 -9.42 -6.00
CA VAL A 63 -11.31 -10.83 -6.07
C VAL A 63 -10.31 -11.61 -5.25
N GLU A 64 -10.79 -12.61 -4.52
CA GLU A 64 -9.90 -13.54 -3.83
C GLU A 64 -9.11 -14.37 -4.85
N LEU A 65 -7.85 -14.64 -4.52
CA LEU A 65 -7.08 -15.60 -5.30
C LEU A 65 -7.65 -17.00 -5.06
N PRO A 66 -7.91 -17.79 -6.11
CA PRO A 66 -8.27 -19.19 -5.95
C PRO A 66 -7.21 -19.94 -5.13
N ALA A 67 -7.63 -20.90 -4.32
CA ALA A 67 -6.72 -21.75 -3.57
C ALA A 67 -5.88 -22.62 -4.53
N ARG A 68 -4.68 -22.15 -4.86
CA ARG A 68 -3.71 -22.81 -5.76
C ARG A 68 -2.28 -22.61 -5.24
N PRO A 69 -1.33 -23.47 -5.63
CA PRO A 69 0.05 -23.39 -5.15
C PRO A 69 0.76 -22.10 -5.55
N THR A 70 0.48 -21.57 -6.75
CA THR A 70 1.12 -20.36 -7.27
C THR A 70 0.13 -19.42 -7.95
N LEU A 71 0.49 -18.14 -8.08
CA LEU A 71 -0.27 -17.17 -8.87
C LEU A 71 -0.32 -17.55 -10.35
N ALA A 72 0.75 -18.14 -10.89
CA ALA A 72 0.78 -18.64 -12.26
C ALA A 72 -0.28 -19.74 -12.46
N ASP A 73 -0.44 -20.65 -11.49
CA ASP A 73 -1.49 -21.67 -11.53
C ASP A 73 -2.88 -21.04 -11.47
N CYS A 74 -3.09 -19.97 -10.68
CA CYS A 74 -4.34 -19.21 -10.69
C CYS A 74 -4.65 -18.66 -12.08
N LEU A 75 -3.66 -18.07 -12.75
CA LEU A 75 -3.84 -17.46 -14.08
C LEU A 75 -4.13 -18.50 -15.16
N VAL A 76 -3.42 -19.63 -15.16
CA VAL A 76 -3.62 -20.73 -16.12
C VAL A 76 -4.95 -21.44 -15.87
N ALA A 77 -5.25 -21.76 -14.60
CA ALA A 77 -6.46 -22.49 -14.23
C ALA A 77 -7.74 -21.68 -14.43
N SER A 78 -7.65 -20.35 -14.41
CA SER A 78 -8.81 -19.49 -14.60
C SER A 78 -9.51 -19.74 -15.95
N LYS A 79 -8.83 -20.32 -16.97
CA LYS A 79 -9.32 -20.42 -18.36
C LYS A 79 -9.95 -19.12 -18.87
N ALA A 80 -9.56 -18.02 -18.24
CA ALA A 80 -10.46 -16.90 -18.08
C ALA A 80 -10.27 -15.90 -19.21
N ASP A 81 -11.39 -15.26 -19.54
CA ASP A 81 -11.38 -14.00 -20.27
C ASP A 81 -10.30 -13.07 -19.68
N HIS A 82 -9.57 -12.37 -20.55
CA HIS A 82 -8.43 -11.53 -20.21
C HIS A 82 -8.73 -10.60 -19.03
N GLN A 83 -9.97 -10.12 -18.93
CA GLN A 83 -10.45 -9.26 -17.87
C GLN A 83 -10.40 -9.88 -16.47
N GLN A 84 -10.67 -11.18 -16.34
CA GLN A 84 -10.58 -11.89 -15.06
C GLN A 84 -9.12 -12.12 -14.66
N GLN A 85 -8.23 -12.40 -15.62
CA GLN A 85 -6.79 -12.48 -15.35
C GLN A 85 -6.24 -11.15 -14.84
N LEU A 86 -6.62 -10.03 -15.47
CA LEU A 86 -6.29 -8.69 -15.00
C LEU A 86 -6.82 -8.45 -13.59
N SER A 87 -8.06 -8.88 -13.30
CA SER A 87 -8.65 -8.74 -11.96
C SER A 87 -7.86 -9.49 -10.88
N LEU A 88 -7.34 -10.69 -11.21
CA LEU A 88 -6.47 -11.46 -10.31
C LEU A 88 -5.11 -10.78 -10.10
N LEU A 89 -4.64 -9.95 -11.04
CA LEU A 89 -3.39 -9.19 -10.95
C LEU A 89 -3.57 -7.79 -10.36
N HIS A 90 -4.81 -7.32 -10.23
CA HIS A 90 -5.14 -5.95 -9.84
C HIS A 90 -5.00 -5.73 -8.33
N PHE A 91 -3.79 -5.39 -7.88
CA PHE A 91 -3.52 -4.84 -6.55
C PHE A 91 -2.74 -3.54 -6.69
N GLU A 92 -2.92 -2.61 -5.75
CA GLU A 92 -2.25 -1.32 -5.76
C GLU A 92 -1.22 -1.25 -4.64
N LEU A 93 0.00 -0.85 -4.98
CA LEU A 93 0.95 -0.24 -4.05
C LEU A 93 1.22 1.17 -4.58
N SER A 94 0.99 2.18 -3.75
CA SER A 94 1.20 3.59 -4.08
C SER A 94 2.01 4.26 -2.99
N LEU A 95 3.21 4.73 -3.34
CA LEU A 95 4.12 5.46 -2.46
C LEU A 95 4.04 6.94 -2.78
N GLY A 96 4.01 7.80 -1.77
CA GLY A 96 4.01 9.23 -1.99
C GLY A 96 4.37 10.07 -0.77
N TRP A 97 4.19 11.38 -0.92
CA TRP A 97 4.55 12.37 0.08
C TRP A 97 3.34 12.82 0.90
N ILE A 98 3.56 13.00 2.19
CA ILE A 98 2.70 13.71 3.13
C ILE A 98 3.22 15.14 3.21
N SER A 99 2.60 16.07 2.48
CA SER A 99 3.12 17.43 2.34
C SER A 99 2.50 18.42 3.32
N GLY A 100 2.47 18.07 4.61
CA GLY A 100 1.90 18.90 5.68
C GLY A 100 0.47 19.39 5.39
N ALA A 101 -0.04 20.33 6.19
CA ALA A 101 -1.43 20.82 6.06
C ALA A 101 -1.68 21.72 4.83
N ALA A 102 -0.64 22.02 4.04
CA ALA A 102 -0.71 23.01 2.96
C ALA A 102 -0.88 22.38 1.57
N LYS A 103 -0.60 21.08 1.43
CA LYS A 103 -0.62 20.39 0.14
C LYS A 103 -1.24 18.99 0.28
N PRO A 104 -1.97 18.53 -0.75
CA PRO A 104 -2.53 17.19 -0.74
C PRO A 104 -1.41 16.13 -0.70
N TRP A 105 -1.79 14.93 -0.27
CA TRP A 105 -0.91 13.77 -0.30
C TRP A 105 -0.83 13.25 -1.73
N THR A 106 0.36 13.31 -2.33
CA THR A 106 0.53 13.04 -3.77
C THR A 106 1.30 11.75 -4.01
N ILE A 107 0.73 10.88 -4.83
CA ILE A 107 1.35 9.62 -5.25
C ILE A 107 2.54 9.92 -6.16
N GLN A 108 3.71 9.38 -5.82
CA GLN A 108 4.92 9.49 -6.64
C GLN A 108 5.13 8.24 -7.50
N LEU A 109 4.94 7.07 -6.90
CA LEU A 109 5.10 5.77 -7.56
C LEU A 109 3.86 4.93 -7.32
N SER A 110 3.46 4.16 -8.33
CA SER A 110 2.36 3.21 -8.19
C SER A 110 2.56 1.98 -9.06
N THR A 111 2.08 0.82 -8.60
CA THR A 111 1.97 -0.39 -9.42
C THR A 111 0.87 -0.29 -10.47
N LEU A 112 -0.09 0.65 -10.31
CA LEU A 112 -1.15 0.88 -11.28
C LEU A 112 -0.78 2.05 -12.22
N PRO A 113 -0.85 1.84 -13.55
CA PRO A 113 -0.56 2.89 -14.53
C PRO A 113 -1.45 4.13 -14.34
N GLY A 114 -0.86 5.32 -14.51
CA GLY A 114 -1.59 6.59 -14.47
C GLY A 114 -1.95 7.10 -13.06
N ARG A 115 -1.47 6.44 -12.00
CA ARG A 115 -1.71 6.88 -10.61
C ARG A 115 -0.67 7.89 -10.10
N ALA A 116 0.56 7.87 -10.62
CA ALA A 116 1.58 8.85 -10.25
C ALA A 116 1.12 10.29 -10.60
N GLY A 117 1.32 11.22 -9.67
CA GLY A 117 0.84 12.60 -9.75
C GLY A 117 -0.57 12.81 -9.21
N ASN A 118 -1.35 11.74 -8.98
CA ASN A 118 -2.69 11.87 -8.42
C ASN A 118 -2.64 12.11 -6.90
N VAL A 119 -3.70 12.73 -6.41
CA VAL A 119 -3.95 12.91 -4.98
C VAL A 119 -4.49 11.61 -4.39
N LEU A 120 -3.90 11.16 -3.28
CA LEU A 120 -4.45 10.07 -2.47
C LEU A 120 -5.43 10.62 -1.43
N LEU A 121 -5.01 11.64 -0.67
CA LEU A 121 -5.78 12.30 0.38
C LEU A 121 -5.60 13.82 0.27
N ASP A 122 -6.61 14.57 0.71
CA ASP A 122 -6.58 16.02 0.65
C ASP A 122 -5.55 16.65 1.60
N ALA A 123 -5.34 17.96 1.48
CA ALA A 123 -4.40 18.69 2.34
C ALA A 123 -4.88 18.83 3.79
N ALA A 124 -6.19 18.72 4.03
CA ALA A 124 -6.77 18.85 5.36
C ALA A 124 -6.56 17.58 6.20
N CYS A 125 -6.45 16.41 5.56
CA CYS A 125 -6.24 15.13 6.22
C CYS A 125 -4.89 15.06 6.92
N LYS A 126 -4.92 14.82 8.24
CA LYS A 126 -3.74 14.52 9.05
C LYS A 126 -3.75 13.04 9.45
N PRO A 127 -2.57 12.42 9.63
CA PRO A 127 -2.49 11.05 10.13
C PRO A 127 -3.22 10.84 11.47
N ALA A 128 -3.23 11.86 12.34
CA ALA A 128 -3.94 11.80 13.62
C ALA A 128 -5.48 11.74 13.46
N ASP A 129 -6.02 12.32 12.38
CA ASP A 129 -7.45 12.31 12.11
C ASP A 129 -7.90 10.89 11.77
N LEU A 130 -7.08 10.15 11.01
CA LEU A 130 -7.32 8.75 10.63
C LEU A 130 -7.44 7.81 11.84
N GLN A 131 -6.81 8.14 12.98
CA GLN A 131 -6.95 7.36 14.22
C GLN A 131 -8.33 7.54 14.88
N GLN A 132 -9.00 8.67 14.63
CA GLN A 132 -10.25 9.04 15.29
C GLN A 132 -11.48 8.67 14.45
N VAL A 133 -11.32 8.47 13.13
CA VAL A 133 -12.42 8.07 12.24
C VAL A 133 -12.76 6.59 12.42
N SER A 134 -13.66 6.25 13.35
CA SER A 134 -14.13 4.86 13.48
C SER A 134 -15.39 4.53 12.69
N ARG A 135 -15.99 5.46 11.92
CA ARG A 135 -17.28 5.21 11.24
C ARG A 135 -17.48 5.83 9.87
N ASP A 136 -16.85 6.96 9.57
CA ASP A 136 -17.06 7.61 8.27
C ASP A 136 -16.06 7.06 7.25
N PRO A 137 -16.52 6.61 6.07
CA PRO A 137 -15.63 6.17 5.02
C PRO A 137 -14.76 7.30 4.49
N ILE A 138 -13.52 6.97 4.12
CA ILE A 138 -12.56 7.88 3.49
C ILE A 138 -12.31 7.39 2.07
N GLU A 139 -12.44 8.29 1.10
CA GLU A 139 -12.14 7.99 -0.28
C GLU A 139 -10.62 8.01 -0.51
N MET A 140 -10.08 6.87 -0.95
CA MET A 140 -8.70 6.74 -1.37
C MET A 140 -8.63 5.87 -2.61
N ALA A 141 -7.91 6.34 -3.63
CA ALA A 141 -7.76 5.61 -4.88
C ALA A 141 -9.08 5.31 -5.62
N GLY A 142 -10.12 6.13 -5.40
CA GLY A 142 -11.44 5.90 -5.98
C GLY A 142 -12.21 4.76 -5.32
N ILE A 143 -11.77 4.32 -4.15
CA ILE A 143 -12.46 3.33 -3.31
C ILE A 143 -12.75 3.97 -1.95
N SER A 144 -13.92 3.67 -1.43
CA SER A 144 -14.34 4.09 -0.10
C SER A 144 -13.83 3.11 0.97
N TRP A 145 -13.09 3.59 1.96
CA TRP A 145 -12.45 2.78 2.99
C TRP A 145 -12.90 3.15 4.39
N LEU A 146 -13.21 2.14 5.21
CA LEU A 146 -13.29 2.28 6.66
C LEU A 146 -11.91 2.02 7.25
N VAL A 147 -11.45 2.95 8.09
CA VAL A 147 -10.26 2.76 8.91
C VAL A 147 -10.63 1.85 10.08
N CYS A 148 -9.99 0.70 10.16
CA CYS A 148 -10.20 -0.21 11.28
C CYS A 148 -9.43 0.33 12.51
N PRO A 149 -10.11 0.61 13.63
CA PRO A 149 -9.43 0.98 14.86
C PRO A 149 -8.61 -0.23 15.30
N SER A 150 -7.28 -0.06 15.32
CA SER A 150 -6.23 -1.01 15.70
C SER A 150 -5.85 -2.14 14.73
N LEU A 151 -4.53 -2.20 14.44
CA LEU A 151 -3.77 -3.41 14.15
C LEU A 151 -3.43 -4.04 15.52
N CYS A 152 -4.35 -4.81 16.10
CA CYS A 152 -4.07 -5.64 17.27
C CYS A 152 -4.49 -7.08 16.98
#